data_AF-R5VLC2-F1
#
_entry.id   AF-R5VLC2-F1
#
_cell.length_a   1.000
_cell.length_b   1.000
_cell.length_c   1.000
_cell.angle_alpha   90.00
_cell.angle_beta   90.00
_cell.angle_gamma   90.00
#
_symmetry.space_group_name_H-M   'P 1'
#
loop_
_entity.id
_entity.type
_entity.pdbx_description
1 polymer ?
#
loop_
_entity_poly.entity_id
_entity_poly.type
_entity_poly.pdbx_seq_one_letter_code
_entity_poly.pdbx_strand_id
1 'polypeptide(L)'
;MIVRYPDYYEKFACIAGACEDTCCAGWEIDLDEETYEAYQKVTGPMGERLRREIKEYELDEDEVYEAHGFRLCPDGRCPFLNEKNLCDIYRELGEDALSYVCTHTPRNYLEYGGAKEIAVSISCPEAGRLVFGQKEPVKLIETQEEGEISYEETTEEVQEAEFIKTVRDRVMDMLQDRSEPIEKRILSMLSYAQFVQQHINDGTWADMGEWQRETIQPSQESAARLMECRMKSYSQLDSINERWEKVLSGMYERYMQPENGALVYEEDWKKFRTYLKNGQGELWLEKLAVYLVYMCLARCVDGMDFLNEVKFIVTSYEMIQDMECFSFAGKQGMYDLEDFSYMARIYAKEVEHSQDNLCFLAEECLFEEAYELSSLARGIQEMEKVEKNS
;
A
#
# COMPACT_ATOMS: atom_id res chain seq x y z
N MET A 1 -24.71 5.51 7.57
CA MET A 1 -23.31 5.96 7.75
C MET A 1 -22.81 6.71 6.52
N ILE A 2 -21.77 7.54 6.67
CA ILE A 2 -21.05 8.11 5.51
C ILE A 2 -20.15 7.01 4.92
N VAL A 3 -20.14 6.86 3.60
CA VAL A 3 -19.23 5.95 2.90
C VAL A 3 -18.39 6.75 1.92
N ARG A 4 -17.07 6.57 1.97
CA ARG A 4 -16.11 7.32 1.17
C ARG A 4 -15.17 6.41 0.41
N TYR A 5 -14.92 6.71 -0.85
CA TYR A 5 -14.04 5.92 -1.72
C TYR A 5 -13.47 6.77 -2.87
N PRO A 6 -12.34 6.37 -3.47
CA PRO A 6 -11.81 7.05 -4.65
C PRO A 6 -12.64 6.70 -5.89
N ASP A 7 -12.74 7.61 -6.86
CA ASP A 7 -13.60 7.46 -8.04
C ASP A 7 -13.28 6.28 -8.96
N TYR A 8 -12.11 5.65 -8.80
CA TYR A 8 -11.79 4.40 -9.48
C TYR A 8 -12.37 3.15 -8.81
N TYR A 9 -12.80 3.23 -7.55
CA TYR A 9 -13.47 2.13 -6.83
C TYR A 9 -14.71 1.63 -7.59
N GLU A 10 -15.56 2.55 -8.08
CA GLU A 10 -16.79 2.20 -8.80
C GLU A 10 -16.54 1.48 -10.12
N LYS A 11 -15.32 1.57 -10.66
CA LYS A 11 -14.90 0.93 -11.91
C LYS A 11 -14.31 -0.46 -11.67
N PHE A 12 -14.02 -0.82 -10.42
CA PHE A 12 -13.39 -2.07 -10.08
C PHE A 12 -14.35 -3.25 -10.22
N ALA A 13 -13.97 -4.23 -11.02
CA ALA A 13 -14.62 -5.52 -11.11
C ALA A 13 -13.56 -6.61 -11.26
N CYS A 14 -13.70 -7.71 -10.51
CA CYS A 14 -12.79 -8.83 -10.64
C CYS A 14 -12.86 -9.42 -12.06
N ILE A 15 -11.70 -9.52 -12.72
CA ILE A 15 -11.58 -10.11 -14.07
C ILE A 15 -11.45 -11.65 -14.04
N ALA A 16 -11.60 -12.24 -12.85
CA ALA A 16 -11.63 -13.68 -12.60
C ALA A 16 -10.49 -14.44 -13.30
N GLY A 17 -10.82 -15.46 -14.10
CA GLY A 17 -9.82 -16.31 -14.77
C GLY A 17 -8.95 -15.60 -15.80
N ALA A 18 -9.24 -14.35 -16.16
CA ALA A 18 -8.37 -13.52 -17.00
C ALA A 18 -7.25 -12.82 -16.20
N CYS A 19 -7.31 -12.85 -14.86
CA CYS A 19 -6.31 -12.24 -14.01
C CYS A 19 -4.97 -12.96 -14.14
N GLU A 20 -3.91 -12.21 -14.43
CA GLU A 20 -2.54 -12.72 -14.51
C GLU A 20 -1.95 -13.11 -13.16
N ASP A 21 -2.55 -12.61 -12.07
CA ASP A 21 -2.11 -12.87 -10.70
C ASP A 21 -3.34 -13.12 -9.82
N THR A 22 -3.52 -14.37 -9.40
CA THR A 22 -4.70 -14.78 -8.63
C THR A 22 -4.53 -14.43 -7.15
N CYS A 23 -5.59 -13.90 -6.53
CA CYS A 23 -5.66 -13.77 -5.07
C CYS A 23 -5.94 -15.11 -4.38
N CYS A 24 -6.24 -16.18 -5.12
CA CYS A 24 -6.52 -17.50 -4.55
C CYS A 24 -5.27 -18.39 -4.47
N ALA A 25 -4.07 -17.81 -4.33
CA ALA A 25 -2.82 -18.54 -4.19
C ALA A 25 -1.75 -17.74 -3.45
N GLY A 26 -0.90 -18.43 -2.68
CA GLY A 26 0.31 -17.87 -2.08
C GLY A 26 0.12 -17.14 -0.76
N TRP A 27 -1.05 -17.24 -0.12
CA TRP A 27 -1.33 -16.78 1.24
C TRP A 27 -2.50 -17.59 1.82
N GLU A 28 -2.64 -17.58 3.14
CA GLU A 28 -3.69 -18.33 3.83
C GLU A 28 -5.05 -17.66 3.63
N ILE A 29 -6.11 -18.47 3.53
CA ILE A 29 -7.49 -17.97 3.38
C ILE A 29 -8.26 -18.43 4.61
N ASP A 30 -8.41 -17.51 5.54
CA ASP A 30 -9.15 -17.74 6.78
C ASP A 30 -10.65 -17.68 6.54
N LEU A 31 -11.37 -18.39 7.39
CA LEU A 31 -12.82 -18.51 7.38
C LEU A 31 -13.35 -17.96 8.68
N ASP A 32 -14.14 -16.89 8.55
CA ASP A 32 -14.99 -16.42 9.63
C ASP A 32 -15.97 -17.53 10.07
N GLU A 33 -16.36 -17.49 11.34
CA GLU A 33 -17.21 -18.51 11.95
C GLU A 33 -18.55 -18.68 11.21
N GLU A 34 -19.13 -17.57 10.70
CA GLU A 34 -20.38 -17.61 9.94
C GLU A 34 -20.22 -18.43 8.65
N THR A 35 -19.16 -18.18 7.89
CA THR A 35 -18.81 -18.90 6.67
C THR A 35 -18.50 -20.37 6.97
N TYR A 36 -17.72 -20.64 8.01
CA TYR A 36 -17.41 -22.01 8.43
C TYR A 36 -18.70 -22.79 8.71
N GLU A 37 -19.59 -22.24 9.54
CA GLU A 37 -20.88 -22.85 9.84
C GLU A 37 -21.75 -23.06 8.59
N ALA A 38 -21.76 -22.09 7.69
CA ALA A 38 -22.51 -22.18 6.43
C ALA A 38 -21.98 -23.34 5.58
N TYR A 39 -20.66 -23.49 5.45
CA TYR A 39 -20.02 -24.58 4.72
C TYR A 39 -20.30 -25.96 5.33
N GLN A 40 -20.38 -26.07 6.67
CA GLN A 40 -20.77 -27.33 7.32
C GLN A 40 -22.16 -27.81 6.89
N LYS A 41 -23.07 -26.88 6.60
CA LYS A 41 -24.47 -27.14 6.21
C LYS A 41 -24.64 -27.47 4.73
N VAL A 42 -23.61 -27.27 3.89
CA VAL A 42 -23.67 -27.58 2.45
C VAL A 42 -23.73 -29.10 2.22
N THR A 43 -24.66 -29.53 1.37
CA THR A 43 -24.89 -30.95 1.05
C THR A 43 -24.31 -31.33 -0.32
N GLY A 44 -24.17 -32.63 -0.56
CA GLY A 44 -23.65 -33.16 -1.83
C GLY A 44 -22.12 -33.05 -1.99
N PRO A 45 -21.60 -33.30 -3.21
CA PRO A 45 -20.17 -33.40 -3.47
C PRO A 45 -19.37 -32.13 -3.09
N MET A 46 -19.93 -30.94 -3.32
CA MET A 46 -19.29 -29.68 -2.92
C MET A 46 -19.16 -29.56 -1.40
N GLY A 47 -20.21 -29.89 -0.65
CA GLY A 47 -20.15 -29.89 0.82
C GLY A 47 -19.13 -30.88 1.39
N GLU A 48 -19.03 -32.06 0.78
CA GLU A 48 -17.99 -33.05 1.15
C GLU A 48 -16.58 -32.53 0.89
N ARG A 49 -16.37 -31.81 -0.22
CA ARG A 49 -15.10 -31.14 -0.52
C ARG A 49 -14.81 -30.02 0.47
N LEU A 50 -15.76 -29.11 0.73
CA LEU A 50 -15.61 -28.04 1.74
C LEU A 50 -15.11 -28.58 3.07
N ARG A 51 -15.80 -29.55 3.67
CA ARG A 51 -15.40 -30.13 4.96
C ARG A 51 -14.04 -30.83 4.93
N ARG A 52 -13.64 -31.39 3.79
CA ARG A 52 -12.33 -32.05 3.64
C ARG A 52 -11.19 -31.03 3.55
N GLU A 53 -11.43 -29.92 2.87
CA GLU A 53 -10.41 -28.91 2.58
C GLU A 53 -10.32 -27.82 3.65
N ILE A 54 -11.17 -27.82 4.67
CA ILE A 54 -11.05 -26.92 5.82
C ILE A 54 -10.03 -27.49 6.82
N LYS A 55 -9.14 -26.63 7.32
CA LYS A 55 -8.24 -26.89 8.45
C LYS A 55 -8.70 -26.08 9.66
N GLU A 56 -8.49 -26.63 10.85
CA GLU A 56 -8.59 -25.94 12.13
C GLU A 56 -7.18 -25.47 12.53
N TYR A 57 -7.10 -24.28 13.10
CA TYR A 57 -5.88 -23.75 13.70
C TYR A 57 -5.84 -24.08 15.19
N GLU A 58 -4.65 -24.34 15.72
CA GLU A 58 -4.45 -24.37 17.17
C GLU A 58 -4.28 -22.93 17.63
N LEU A 59 -5.31 -22.37 18.26
CA LEU A 59 -5.27 -21.02 18.83
C LEU A 59 -4.74 -21.10 20.26
N ASP A 60 -3.77 -20.26 20.60
CA ASP A 60 -3.43 -19.99 22.00
C ASP A 60 -4.57 -19.18 22.66
N GLU A 61 -4.83 -19.37 23.96
CA GLU A 61 -5.99 -18.79 24.67
C GLU A 61 -6.10 -17.25 24.60
N ASP A 62 -5.02 -16.57 24.21
CA ASP A 62 -4.92 -15.11 24.11
C ASP A 62 -4.96 -14.57 22.66
N GLU A 63 -5.09 -15.43 21.64
CA GLU A 63 -5.06 -15.03 20.22
C GLU A 63 -6.45 -14.79 19.62
N VAL A 64 -6.65 -13.61 19.02
CA VAL A 64 -7.87 -13.21 18.29
C VAL A 64 -7.71 -13.54 16.81
N TYR A 65 -7.41 -14.80 16.49
CA TYR A 65 -7.35 -15.29 15.11
C TYR A 65 -8.57 -16.17 14.79
N GLU A 66 -8.94 -16.19 13.52
CA GLU A 66 -9.98 -17.11 13.04
C GLU A 66 -9.55 -18.56 13.31
N ALA A 67 -10.47 -19.39 13.79
CA ALA A 67 -10.16 -20.78 14.16
C ALA A 67 -10.04 -21.72 12.95
N HIS A 68 -10.44 -21.26 11.76
CA HIS A 68 -10.56 -22.08 10.57
C HIS A 68 -9.98 -21.40 9.33
N GLY A 69 -9.48 -22.22 8.40
CA GLY A 69 -9.00 -21.74 7.10
C GLY A 69 -9.03 -22.85 6.05
N PHE A 70 -8.69 -22.52 4.81
CA PHE A 70 -8.52 -23.56 3.78
C PHE A 70 -7.13 -24.20 3.83
N ARG A 71 -7.10 -25.52 3.72
CA ARG A 71 -5.89 -26.29 3.45
C ARG A 71 -5.49 -26.06 1.99
N LEU A 72 -4.45 -25.25 1.79
CA LEU A 72 -3.92 -25.01 0.45
C LEU A 72 -3.34 -26.29 -0.17
N CYS A 73 -3.42 -26.37 -1.49
CA CYS A 73 -2.74 -27.39 -2.28
C CYS A 73 -1.21 -27.31 -2.08
N PRO A 74 -0.44 -28.37 -2.39
CA PRO A 74 1.03 -28.35 -2.25
C PRO A 74 1.74 -27.25 -3.06
N ASP A 75 1.10 -26.72 -4.09
CA ASP A 75 1.58 -25.58 -4.90
C ASP A 75 1.08 -24.22 -4.38
N GLY A 76 0.51 -24.17 -3.17
CA GLY A 76 0.02 -22.97 -2.52
C GLY A 76 -1.29 -22.43 -3.09
N ARG A 77 -1.96 -23.14 -3.99
CA ARG A 77 -3.26 -22.72 -4.55
C ARG A 77 -4.41 -23.07 -3.61
N CYS A 78 -5.44 -22.23 -3.58
CA CYS A 78 -6.72 -22.53 -2.96
C CYS A 78 -7.28 -23.84 -3.57
N PRO A 79 -7.74 -24.80 -2.75
CA PRO A 79 -8.24 -26.08 -3.23
C PRO A 79 -9.53 -25.96 -4.06
N PHE A 80 -10.18 -24.79 -4.08
CA PHE A 80 -11.37 -24.49 -4.88
C PHE A 80 -11.06 -23.72 -6.17
N LEU A 81 -9.80 -23.35 -6.41
CA LEU A 81 -9.38 -22.69 -7.65
C LEU A 81 -9.08 -23.73 -8.72
N ASN A 82 -9.97 -23.88 -9.70
CA ASN A 82 -9.80 -24.89 -10.75
C ASN A 82 -8.70 -24.53 -11.78
N GLU A 83 -8.46 -25.44 -12.71
CA GLU A 83 -7.46 -25.32 -13.80
C GLU A 83 -7.69 -24.12 -14.72
N LYS A 84 -8.89 -23.54 -14.75
CA LYS A 84 -9.22 -22.32 -15.51
C LYS A 84 -9.10 -21.04 -14.68
N ASN A 85 -8.51 -21.11 -13.48
CA ASN A 85 -8.44 -20.02 -12.51
C ASN A 85 -9.81 -19.44 -12.13
N LEU A 86 -10.84 -20.29 -12.05
CA LEU A 86 -12.17 -19.89 -11.55
C LEU A 86 -12.44 -20.54 -10.20
N CYS A 87 -13.14 -19.83 -9.31
CA CYS A 87 -13.54 -20.36 -8.01
C CYS A 87 -14.72 -21.32 -8.16
N ASP A 88 -14.54 -22.57 -7.72
CA ASP A 88 -15.60 -23.58 -7.76
C ASP A 88 -16.72 -23.30 -6.74
N ILE A 89 -16.42 -22.66 -5.60
CA ILE A 89 -17.42 -22.25 -4.60
C ILE A 89 -18.39 -21.26 -5.26
N TYR A 90 -17.88 -20.18 -5.84
CA TYR A 90 -18.69 -19.20 -6.56
C TYR A 90 -19.52 -19.85 -7.67
N ARG A 91 -18.90 -20.73 -8.46
CA ARG A 91 -19.53 -21.34 -9.63
C ARG A 91 -20.68 -22.29 -9.26
N GLU A 92 -20.57 -23.01 -8.14
CA GLU A 92 -21.54 -24.03 -7.75
C GLU A 92 -22.54 -23.56 -6.68
N LEU A 93 -22.12 -22.69 -5.77
CA LEU A 93 -22.93 -22.21 -4.63
C LEU A 93 -23.37 -20.74 -4.78
N GLY A 94 -22.74 -19.97 -5.67
CA GLY A 94 -23.04 -18.56 -5.90
C GLY A 94 -22.13 -17.61 -5.12
N GLU A 95 -22.33 -16.31 -5.37
CA GLU A 95 -21.56 -15.22 -4.76
C GLU A 95 -21.71 -15.16 -3.24
N ASP A 96 -22.94 -15.34 -2.75
CA ASP A 96 -23.28 -15.30 -1.31
C ASP A 96 -22.62 -16.42 -0.50
N ALA A 97 -22.00 -17.40 -1.16
CA ALA A 97 -21.27 -18.48 -0.51
C ALA A 97 -19.77 -18.23 -0.38
N LEU A 98 -19.24 -17.09 -0.85
CA LEU A 98 -17.85 -16.74 -0.65
C LEU A 98 -17.58 -16.31 0.79
N SER A 99 -16.40 -16.63 1.33
CA SER A 99 -15.98 -16.16 2.66
C SER A 99 -15.84 -14.65 2.73
N TYR A 100 -15.79 -14.08 3.94
CA TYR A 100 -15.51 -12.65 4.15
C TYR A 100 -14.24 -12.23 3.40
N VAL A 101 -13.14 -12.96 3.59
CA VAL A 101 -11.87 -12.71 2.88
C VAL A 101 -12.07 -12.69 1.36
N CYS A 102 -12.72 -13.73 0.80
CA CYS A 102 -12.93 -13.86 -0.65
C CYS A 102 -13.81 -12.76 -1.26
N THR A 103 -14.81 -12.25 -0.52
CA THR A 103 -15.71 -11.19 -0.98
C THR A 103 -15.07 -9.81 -0.86
N HIS A 104 -14.18 -9.62 0.11
CA HIS A 104 -13.62 -8.32 0.44
C HIS A 104 -12.31 -8.04 -0.30
N THR A 105 -11.42 -9.02 -0.51
CA THR A 105 -10.16 -8.81 -1.25
C THR A 105 -10.41 -8.30 -2.69
N PRO A 106 -9.74 -7.24 -3.17
CA PRO A 106 -8.62 -6.50 -2.57
C PRO A 106 -9.04 -5.19 -1.85
N ARG A 107 -10.31 -5.06 -1.48
CA ARG A 107 -10.83 -3.88 -0.77
C ARG A 107 -10.33 -3.89 0.68
N ASN A 108 -9.98 -2.72 1.16
CA ASN A 108 -9.66 -2.46 2.56
C ASN A 108 -10.69 -1.48 3.11
N TYR A 109 -11.15 -1.73 4.33
CA TYR A 109 -12.20 -0.96 4.97
C TYR A 109 -11.63 -0.37 6.25
N LEU A 110 -11.81 0.92 6.43
CA LEU A 110 -11.50 1.61 7.66
C LEU A 110 -12.72 2.40 8.10
N GLU A 111 -13.20 2.13 9.30
CA GLU A 111 -14.29 2.90 9.92
C GLU A 111 -13.65 3.85 10.94
N TYR A 112 -13.99 5.15 10.86
CA TYR A 112 -13.60 6.18 11.82
C TYR A 112 -14.42 7.46 11.60
N GLY A 113 -14.70 8.21 12.66
CA GLY A 113 -15.36 9.52 12.64
C GLY A 113 -16.72 9.56 11.97
N GLY A 114 -17.63 8.64 12.28
CA GLY A 114 -18.94 8.63 11.61
C GLY A 114 -18.96 7.99 10.21
N ALA A 115 -17.79 7.59 9.68
CA ALA A 115 -17.60 7.25 8.27
C ALA A 115 -16.89 5.90 8.06
N LYS A 116 -17.13 5.32 6.89
CA LYS A 116 -16.46 4.12 6.37
C LYS A 116 -15.69 4.50 5.10
N GLU A 117 -14.37 4.42 5.13
CA GLU A 117 -13.51 4.56 3.96
C GLU A 117 -13.27 3.19 3.31
N ILE A 118 -13.36 3.14 1.98
CA ILE A 118 -13.10 1.95 1.17
C ILE A 118 -11.94 2.23 0.21
N ALA A 119 -10.83 1.55 0.44
CA ALA A 119 -9.68 1.52 -0.46
C ALA A 119 -9.67 0.23 -1.29
N VAL A 120 -8.94 0.23 -2.41
CA VAL A 120 -8.71 -0.95 -3.25
C VAL A 120 -7.22 -1.11 -3.42
N SER A 121 -6.66 -2.18 -2.86
CA SER A 121 -5.21 -2.42 -2.87
C SER A 121 -4.70 -2.73 -4.26
N ILE A 122 -3.56 -2.13 -4.62
CA ILE A 122 -2.84 -2.44 -5.89
C ILE A 122 -2.16 -3.82 -5.86
N SER A 123 -2.28 -4.58 -4.76
CA SER A 123 -1.94 -6.01 -4.74
C SER A 123 -2.75 -6.80 -5.78
N CYS A 124 -3.91 -6.28 -6.20
CA CYS A 124 -4.68 -6.77 -7.33
C CYS A 124 -4.23 -6.10 -8.64
N PRO A 125 -3.94 -6.88 -9.71
CA PRO A 125 -3.50 -6.31 -11.00
C PRO A 125 -4.52 -5.37 -11.63
N GLU A 126 -5.82 -5.70 -11.53
CA GLU A 126 -6.88 -4.84 -12.08
C GLU A 126 -7.04 -3.54 -11.29
N ALA A 127 -6.84 -3.58 -9.97
CA ALA A 127 -6.81 -2.36 -9.15
C ALA A 127 -5.61 -1.48 -9.52
N GLY A 128 -4.41 -2.07 -9.67
CA GLY A 128 -3.23 -1.36 -10.18
C GLY A 128 -3.47 -0.71 -11.53
N ARG A 129 -4.11 -1.42 -12.48
CA ARG A 129 -4.49 -0.89 -13.78
C ARG A 129 -5.41 0.34 -13.68
N LEU A 130 -6.37 0.32 -12.76
CA LEU A 130 -7.28 1.45 -12.53
C LEU A 130 -6.57 2.64 -11.87
N VAL A 131 -5.73 2.39 -10.87
CA VAL A 131 -4.97 3.40 -10.12
C VAL A 131 -3.96 4.12 -11.01
N PHE A 132 -3.16 3.37 -11.78
CA PHE A 132 -2.09 3.94 -12.61
C PHE A 132 -2.54 4.32 -14.03
N GLY A 133 -3.63 3.74 -14.54
CA GLY A 133 -4.14 4.00 -15.88
C GLY A 133 -4.93 5.30 -16.05
N GLN A 134 -5.31 5.95 -14.95
CA GLN A 134 -6.06 7.20 -14.95
C GLN A 134 -5.16 8.44 -15.11
N LYS A 135 -5.60 9.40 -15.94
CA LYS A 135 -4.89 10.65 -16.20
C LYS A 135 -5.41 11.85 -15.40
N GLU A 136 -6.68 11.81 -14.99
CA GLU A 136 -7.28 12.89 -14.22
C GLU A 136 -6.89 12.77 -12.73
N PRO A 137 -6.91 13.86 -11.96
CA PRO A 137 -6.84 13.78 -10.50
C PRO A 137 -7.89 12.82 -9.94
N VAL A 138 -7.49 12.00 -8.96
CA VAL A 138 -8.37 11.14 -8.16
C VAL A 138 -9.37 12.02 -7.44
N LYS A 139 -10.64 11.64 -7.53
CA LYS A 139 -11.72 12.31 -6.81
C LYS A 139 -12.18 11.42 -5.68
N LEU A 140 -12.36 12.00 -4.51
CA LEU A 140 -12.96 11.31 -3.37
C LEU A 140 -14.47 11.49 -3.46
N ILE A 141 -15.19 10.39 -3.47
CA ILE A 141 -16.65 10.33 -3.52
C ILE A 141 -17.13 10.05 -2.09
N GLU A 142 -18.13 10.81 -1.64
CA GLU A 142 -18.80 10.60 -0.37
C GLU A 142 -20.28 10.36 -0.63
N THR A 143 -20.83 9.31 -0.03
CA THR A 143 -22.23 8.92 -0.14
C THR A 143 -22.82 8.68 1.25
N GLN A 144 -24.14 8.79 1.35
CA GLN A 144 -24.88 8.46 2.56
C GLN A 144 -25.57 7.11 2.34
N GLU A 145 -25.21 6.12 3.14
CA GLU A 145 -25.78 4.77 3.06
C GLU A 145 -26.55 4.40 4.33
N GLU A 146 -27.47 3.44 4.20
CA GLU A 146 -28.14 2.81 5.33
C GLU A 146 -27.15 1.91 6.08
N GLY A 147 -27.09 2.05 7.41
CA GLY A 147 -26.12 1.33 8.25
C GLY A 147 -25.56 2.20 9.38
N GLU A 148 -25.03 1.53 10.39
CA GLU A 148 -24.38 2.10 11.57
C GLU A 148 -22.89 1.69 11.56
N ILE A 149 -22.03 2.46 12.21
CA ILE A 149 -20.62 2.09 12.40
C ILE A 149 -20.57 0.91 13.37
N SER A 150 -19.56 0.06 13.22
CA SER A 150 -19.39 -1.16 14.01
C SER A 150 -19.10 -0.93 15.50
N TYR A 151 -18.77 0.30 15.92
CA TYR A 151 -18.45 0.65 17.29
C TYR A 151 -18.93 2.06 17.68
N GLU A 152 -19.03 2.31 18.99
CA GLU A 152 -19.40 3.62 19.54
C GLU A 152 -18.16 4.52 19.64
N GLU A 153 -18.28 5.75 19.13
CA GLU A 153 -17.24 6.78 19.21
C GLU A 153 -17.63 7.87 20.20
N THR A 154 -16.68 8.33 20.99
CA THR A 154 -16.79 9.51 21.83
C THR A 154 -16.83 10.78 20.96
N THR A 155 -17.31 11.89 21.54
CA THR A 155 -17.30 13.18 20.84
C THR A 155 -15.88 13.64 20.47
N GLU A 156 -14.88 13.29 21.28
CA GLU A 156 -13.48 13.65 21.04
C GLU A 156 -12.91 12.89 19.84
N GLU A 157 -13.11 11.56 19.78
CA GLU A 157 -12.68 10.72 18.65
C GLU A 157 -13.28 11.19 17.33
N VAL A 158 -14.56 11.58 17.31
CA VAL A 158 -15.19 12.15 16.10
C VAL A 158 -14.54 13.46 15.67
N GLN A 159 -14.17 14.33 16.62
CA GLN A 159 -13.50 15.60 16.30
C GLN A 159 -12.06 15.39 15.79
N GLU A 160 -11.34 14.44 16.39
CA GLU A 160 -10.00 14.03 15.94
C GLU A 160 -10.07 13.44 14.52
N ALA A 161 -11.04 12.56 14.25
CA ALA A 161 -11.29 12.00 12.93
C ALA A 161 -11.61 13.07 11.87
N GLU A 162 -12.49 14.04 12.19
CA GLU A 162 -12.80 15.16 11.30
C GLU A 162 -11.57 16.02 11.00
N PHE A 163 -10.73 16.24 12.00
CA PHE A 163 -9.45 16.93 11.86
C PHE A 163 -8.49 16.16 10.94
N ILE A 164 -8.26 14.86 11.21
CA ILE A 164 -7.40 13.99 10.41
C ILE A 164 -7.88 13.95 8.96
N LYS A 165 -9.18 13.80 8.73
CA LYS A 165 -9.78 13.90 7.39
C LYS A 165 -9.42 15.21 6.71
N THR A 166 -9.56 16.34 7.40
CA THR A 166 -9.30 17.68 6.84
C THR A 166 -7.84 17.83 6.41
N VAL A 167 -6.89 17.42 7.26
CA VAL A 167 -5.47 17.51 6.92
C VAL A 167 -5.07 16.53 5.82
N ARG A 168 -5.69 15.33 5.77
CA ARG A 168 -5.51 14.34 4.69
C ARG A 168 -6.01 14.86 3.34
N ASP A 169 -7.20 15.46 3.32
CA ASP A 169 -7.78 16.04 2.09
C ASP A 169 -6.84 17.11 1.51
N ARG A 170 -6.23 17.93 2.39
CA ARG A 170 -5.21 18.90 1.96
C ARG A 170 -3.95 18.24 1.41
N VAL A 171 -3.48 17.14 2.00
CA VAL A 171 -2.33 16.38 1.46
C VAL A 171 -2.67 15.82 0.07
N MET A 172 -3.87 15.28 -0.11
CA MET A 172 -4.35 14.79 -1.41
C MET A 172 -4.39 15.90 -2.46
N ASP A 173 -4.81 17.11 -2.09
CA ASP A 173 -4.79 18.28 -2.99
C ASP A 173 -3.35 18.68 -3.35
N MET A 174 -2.44 18.72 -2.37
CA MET A 174 -1.02 19.05 -2.61
C MET A 174 -0.36 18.07 -3.57
N LEU A 175 -0.59 16.77 -3.40
CA LEU A 175 0.00 15.75 -4.26
C LEU A 175 -0.56 15.79 -5.68
N GLN A 176 -1.74 16.37 -5.89
CA GLN A 176 -2.38 16.45 -7.20
C GLN A 176 -2.24 17.80 -7.89
N ASP A 177 -1.59 18.78 -7.25
CA ASP A 177 -1.26 20.08 -7.83
C ASP A 177 -0.11 19.99 -8.84
N ARG A 178 -0.46 19.67 -10.08
CA ARG A 178 0.48 19.54 -11.21
C ARG A 178 1.12 20.85 -11.66
N SER A 179 0.89 21.97 -10.97
CA SER A 179 1.65 23.21 -11.23
C SER A 179 3.09 23.14 -10.72
N GLU A 180 3.40 22.19 -9.82
CA GLU A 180 4.74 21.92 -9.32
C GLU A 180 5.16 20.46 -9.62
N PRO A 181 6.47 20.21 -9.83
CA PRO A 181 7.03 18.87 -9.92
C PRO A 181 6.65 17.99 -8.70
N ILE A 182 6.46 16.69 -8.94
CA ILE A 182 6.09 15.72 -7.89
C ILE A 182 7.02 15.76 -6.66
N GLU A 183 8.31 16.04 -6.84
CA GLU A 183 9.28 16.14 -5.73
C GLU A 183 8.91 17.27 -4.77
N LYS A 184 8.58 18.45 -5.30
CA LYS A 184 8.18 19.60 -4.49
C LYS A 184 6.85 19.38 -3.79
N ARG A 185 5.94 18.62 -4.41
CA ARG A 185 4.66 18.23 -3.80
C ARG A 185 4.88 17.30 -2.61
N ILE A 186 5.76 16.29 -2.74
CA ILE A 186 6.11 15.38 -1.64
C ILE A 186 6.87 16.11 -0.53
N LEU A 187 7.80 17.01 -0.86
CA LEU A 187 8.48 17.86 0.14
C LEU A 187 7.50 18.79 0.87
N SER A 188 6.49 19.30 0.16
CA SER A 188 5.40 20.09 0.77
C SER A 188 4.57 19.24 1.73
N MET A 189 4.25 18.00 1.35
CA MET A 189 3.56 17.05 2.22
C MET A 189 4.37 16.77 3.49
N LEU A 190 5.68 16.51 3.40
CA LEU A 190 6.54 16.30 4.57
C LEU A 190 6.58 17.52 5.50
N SER A 191 6.75 18.72 4.95
CA SER A 191 6.75 19.97 5.74
C SER A 191 5.38 20.22 6.39
N TYR A 192 4.30 19.93 5.67
CA TYR A 192 2.96 20.05 6.22
C TYR A 192 2.69 19.04 7.33
N ALA A 193 3.16 17.80 7.19
CA ALA A 193 3.03 16.78 8.22
C ALA A 193 3.77 17.15 9.50
N GLN A 194 4.96 17.75 9.39
CA GLN A 194 5.69 18.29 10.54
C GLN A 194 4.89 19.39 11.26
N PHE A 195 4.31 20.32 10.49
CA PHE A 195 3.46 21.38 11.03
C PHE A 195 2.23 20.81 11.75
N VAL A 196 1.51 19.87 11.12
CA VAL A 196 0.33 19.20 11.70
C VAL A 196 0.70 18.48 12.99
N GLN A 197 1.78 17.68 12.99
CA GLN A 197 2.18 16.93 14.17
C GLN A 197 2.60 17.84 15.33
N GLN A 198 3.24 18.97 15.06
CA GLN A 198 3.57 19.94 16.10
C GLN A 198 2.30 20.45 16.80
N HIS A 199 1.24 20.75 16.03
CA HIS A 199 -0.03 21.20 16.59
C HIS A 199 -0.80 20.10 17.33
N ILE A 200 -0.71 18.84 16.87
CA ILE A 200 -1.21 17.69 17.62
C ILE A 200 -0.52 17.62 18.99
N ASN A 201 0.82 17.64 18.99
CA ASN A 201 1.63 17.54 20.21
C ASN A 201 1.36 18.69 21.20
N ASP A 202 1.13 19.90 20.68
CA ASP A 202 0.84 21.08 21.49
C ASP A 202 -0.64 21.17 21.94
N GLY A 203 -1.51 20.26 21.48
CA GLY A 203 -2.96 20.30 21.76
C GLY A 203 -3.68 21.48 21.11
N THR A 204 -3.16 21.97 19.97
CA THR A 204 -3.68 23.16 19.25
C THR A 204 -4.23 22.81 17.85
N TRP A 205 -4.43 21.52 17.56
CA TRP A 205 -4.90 21.03 16.26
C TRP A 205 -6.26 21.59 15.81
N ALA A 206 -7.13 21.99 16.74
CA ALA A 206 -8.41 22.63 16.43
C ALA A 206 -8.28 24.05 15.81
N ASP A 207 -7.14 24.72 16.01
CA ASP A 207 -6.83 26.03 15.42
C ASP A 207 -5.33 26.14 15.13
N MET A 208 -4.89 25.45 14.08
CA MET A 208 -3.48 25.45 13.66
C MET A 208 -3.06 26.76 12.98
N GLY A 209 -4.00 27.60 12.56
CA GLY A 209 -3.73 28.73 11.68
C GLY A 209 -3.29 28.32 10.26
N GLU A 210 -2.64 29.24 9.55
CA GLU A 210 -2.19 29.01 8.17
C GLU A 210 -0.80 28.36 8.13
N TRP A 211 -0.73 27.16 7.56
CA TRP A 211 0.55 26.56 7.20
C TRP A 211 1.32 27.43 6.20
N GLN A 212 2.57 27.74 6.53
CA GLN A 212 3.54 28.32 5.62
C GLN A 212 4.54 27.24 5.24
N ARG A 213 4.82 27.09 3.95
CA ARG A 213 5.77 26.09 3.46
C ARG A 213 7.16 26.36 4.04
N GLU A 214 7.69 25.41 4.80
CA GLU A 214 9.04 25.46 5.34
C GLU A 214 9.98 24.57 4.52
N THR A 215 11.20 25.05 4.31
CA THR A 215 12.24 24.26 3.63
C THR A 215 12.88 23.31 4.63
N ILE A 216 12.61 22.02 4.47
CA ILE A 216 13.34 20.97 5.19
C ILE A 216 14.79 20.96 4.68
N GLN A 217 15.74 21.10 5.60
CA GLN A 217 17.16 21.00 5.25
C GLN A 217 17.51 19.53 5.00
N PRO A 218 17.93 19.18 3.77
CA PRO A 218 18.27 17.79 3.44
C PRO A 218 19.54 17.35 4.16
N SER A 219 19.62 16.07 4.51
CA SER A 219 20.86 15.44 4.98
C SER A 219 21.91 15.40 3.85
N GLN A 220 23.13 14.98 4.17
CA GLN A 220 24.22 14.85 3.18
C GLN A 220 24.39 13.41 2.65
N GLU A 221 23.45 12.53 2.96
CA GLU A 221 23.50 11.13 2.53
C GLU A 221 23.43 10.98 1.00
N SER A 222 24.08 9.95 0.45
CA SER A 222 23.94 9.62 -0.97
C SER A 222 22.66 8.82 -1.22
N ALA A 223 22.17 8.85 -2.46
CA ALA A 223 21.00 8.05 -2.84
C ALA A 223 21.25 6.55 -2.63
N ALA A 224 22.46 6.07 -2.93
CA ALA A 224 22.84 4.68 -2.70
C ALA A 224 22.83 4.31 -1.21
N ARG A 225 23.23 5.23 -0.32
CA ARG A 225 23.22 4.99 1.13
C ARG A 225 21.81 4.93 1.69
N LEU A 226 20.91 5.80 1.23
CA LEU A 226 19.50 5.76 1.63
C LEU A 226 18.80 4.48 1.11
N MET A 227 19.08 4.07 -0.13
CA MET A 227 18.61 2.80 -0.68
C MET A 227 19.13 1.61 0.13
N GLU A 228 20.41 1.61 0.53
CA GLU A 228 20.98 0.56 1.37
C GLU A 228 20.26 0.45 2.73
N CYS A 229 19.95 1.58 3.37
CA CYS A 229 19.16 1.59 4.61
C CYS A 229 17.76 1.01 4.39
N ARG A 230 17.05 1.41 3.33
CA ARG A 230 15.76 0.80 2.96
C ARG A 230 15.89 -0.70 2.74
N MET A 231 16.85 -1.15 1.95
CA MET A 231 17.11 -2.57 1.72
C MET A 231 17.32 -3.34 3.03
N LYS A 232 18.04 -2.76 4.00
CA LYS A 232 18.26 -3.36 5.32
C LYS A 232 16.95 -3.51 6.10
N SER A 233 16.13 -2.46 6.21
CA SER A 233 14.84 -2.56 6.90
C SER A 233 13.91 -3.54 6.18
N TYR A 234 13.71 -3.38 4.88
CA TYR A 234 12.77 -4.18 4.09
C TYR A 234 13.17 -5.65 3.92
N SER A 235 14.46 -6.00 4.06
CA SER A 235 14.91 -7.41 4.10
C SER A 235 14.58 -8.14 5.40
N GLN A 236 14.13 -7.43 6.44
CA GLN A 236 13.75 -8.02 7.73
C GLN A 236 12.25 -8.32 7.83
N LEU A 237 11.46 -7.96 6.81
CA LEU A 237 10.05 -8.28 6.75
C LEU A 237 9.83 -9.79 6.70
N ASP A 238 8.74 -10.25 7.30
CA ASP A 238 8.30 -11.62 7.20
C ASP A 238 7.73 -11.86 5.81
N SER A 239 8.54 -12.53 4.99
CA SER A 239 8.29 -12.79 3.57
C SER A 239 6.99 -13.54 3.35
N ILE A 240 6.02 -12.90 2.68
CA ILE A 240 4.74 -13.51 2.31
C ILE A 240 4.90 -14.33 1.02
N ASN A 241 5.76 -13.89 0.09
CA ASN A 241 5.89 -14.52 -1.23
C ASN A 241 7.32 -14.51 -1.79
N GLU A 242 7.74 -15.62 -2.40
CA GLU A 242 9.04 -15.74 -3.09
C GLU A 242 9.33 -14.64 -4.13
N ARG A 243 8.30 -14.00 -4.70
CA ARG A 243 8.49 -12.88 -5.64
C ARG A 243 9.15 -11.68 -4.97
N TRP A 244 8.80 -11.39 -3.72
CA TRP A 244 9.45 -10.34 -2.93
C TRP A 244 10.93 -10.67 -2.72
N GLU A 245 11.22 -11.87 -2.23
CA GLU A 245 12.59 -12.35 -2.00
C GLU A 245 13.46 -12.31 -3.26
N LYS A 246 12.88 -12.68 -4.42
CA LYS A 246 13.58 -12.63 -5.70
C LYS A 246 13.95 -11.21 -6.11
N VAL A 247 13.07 -10.23 -5.86
CA VAL A 247 13.37 -8.82 -6.15
C VAL A 247 14.48 -8.33 -5.23
N LEU A 248 14.37 -8.54 -3.91
CA LEU A 248 15.39 -8.12 -2.94
C LEU A 248 16.75 -8.79 -3.21
N SER A 249 16.75 -10.09 -3.52
CA SER A 249 17.97 -10.82 -3.86
C SER A 249 18.63 -10.24 -5.11
N GLY A 250 17.85 -9.94 -6.16
CA GLY A 250 18.37 -9.33 -7.38
C GLY A 250 18.92 -7.92 -7.16
N MET A 251 18.26 -7.12 -6.33
CA MET A 251 18.76 -5.80 -5.91
C MET A 251 20.07 -5.93 -5.13
N TYR A 252 20.14 -6.87 -4.19
CA TYR A 252 21.36 -7.15 -3.43
C TYR A 252 22.52 -7.56 -4.34
N GLU A 253 22.31 -8.52 -5.25
CA GLU A 253 23.33 -8.97 -6.21
C GLU A 253 23.84 -7.85 -7.12
N ARG A 254 22.96 -6.92 -7.50
CA ARG A 254 23.30 -5.81 -8.41
C ARG A 254 23.98 -4.64 -7.71
N TYR A 255 23.47 -4.24 -6.54
CA TYR A 255 23.79 -2.95 -5.92
C TYR A 255 24.57 -3.06 -4.60
N MET A 256 24.51 -4.20 -3.91
CA MET A 256 25.11 -4.36 -2.58
C MET A 256 26.27 -5.35 -2.55
N GLN A 257 26.22 -6.42 -3.36
CA GLN A 257 27.26 -7.43 -3.44
C GLN A 257 28.56 -6.94 -4.11
N PRO A 258 28.53 -6.18 -5.24
CA PRO A 258 29.74 -5.72 -5.90
C PRO A 258 30.36 -4.51 -5.18
N GLU A 259 31.70 -4.41 -5.16
CA GLU A 259 32.41 -3.26 -4.56
C GLU A 259 32.02 -1.91 -5.17
N ASN A 260 31.64 -1.90 -6.46
CA ASN A 260 31.18 -0.71 -7.17
C ASN A 260 29.64 -0.57 -7.21
N GLY A 261 28.90 -1.34 -6.41
CA GLY A 261 27.44 -1.41 -6.46
C GLY A 261 26.74 -0.07 -6.22
N ALA A 262 27.25 0.76 -5.30
CA ALA A 262 26.73 2.11 -5.06
C ALA A 262 26.81 3.01 -6.32
N LEU A 263 27.91 2.95 -7.07
CA LEU A 263 28.07 3.69 -8.32
C LEU A 263 27.13 3.16 -9.41
N VAL A 264 26.91 1.84 -9.45
CA VAL A 264 25.98 1.19 -10.40
C VAL A 264 24.55 1.65 -10.11
N TYR A 265 24.14 1.69 -8.84
CA TYR A 265 22.83 2.20 -8.43
C TYR A 265 22.65 3.66 -8.84
N GLU A 266 23.62 4.54 -8.54
CA GLU A 266 23.52 5.96 -8.91
C GLU A 266 23.43 6.17 -10.44
N GLU A 267 24.12 5.36 -11.23
CA GLU A 267 24.03 5.41 -12.70
C GLU A 267 22.66 4.94 -13.20
N ASP A 268 22.16 3.82 -12.70
CA ASP A 268 20.85 3.29 -13.05
C ASP A 268 19.73 4.25 -12.63
N TRP A 269 19.81 4.77 -11.40
CA TRP A 269 18.87 5.74 -10.85
C TRP A 269 18.79 6.97 -11.75
N LYS A 270 19.93 7.53 -12.15
CA LYS A 270 19.96 8.67 -13.07
C LYS A 270 19.28 8.36 -14.40
N LYS A 271 19.48 7.17 -14.98
CA LYS A 271 18.82 6.75 -16.23
C LYS A 271 17.31 6.59 -16.04
N PHE A 272 16.88 5.91 -14.98
CA PHE A 272 15.49 5.69 -14.64
C PHE A 272 14.75 7.03 -14.44
N ARG A 273 15.34 7.95 -13.67
CA ARG A 273 14.80 9.30 -13.46
C ARG A 273 14.68 10.10 -14.75
N THR A 274 15.68 10.02 -15.62
CA THR A 274 15.64 10.65 -16.95
C THR A 274 14.50 10.06 -17.80
N TYR A 275 14.28 8.75 -17.74
CA TYR A 275 13.18 8.09 -18.41
C TYR A 275 11.82 8.59 -17.90
N LEU A 276 11.61 8.64 -16.57
CA LEU A 276 10.34 9.07 -15.98
C LEU A 276 9.98 10.52 -16.39
N LYS A 277 10.96 11.42 -16.39
CA LYS A 277 10.76 12.83 -16.80
C LYS A 277 10.41 13.01 -18.28
N ASN A 278 10.93 12.16 -19.15
CA ASN A 278 10.74 12.26 -20.60
C ASN A 278 9.41 11.64 -21.09
N GLY A 279 8.61 11.06 -20.19
CA GLY A 279 7.39 10.33 -20.52
C GLY A 279 6.22 10.66 -19.59
N GLN A 280 5.43 9.63 -19.25
CA GLN A 280 4.33 9.72 -18.30
C GLN A 280 4.73 9.36 -16.86
N GLY A 281 6.04 9.24 -16.59
CA GLY A 281 6.54 8.74 -15.30
C GLY A 281 6.12 9.62 -14.13
N GLU A 282 6.08 10.95 -14.30
CA GLU A 282 5.59 11.84 -13.24
C GLU A 282 4.12 11.58 -12.89
N LEU A 283 3.29 11.19 -13.86
CA LEU A 283 1.90 10.80 -13.59
C LEU A 283 1.85 9.49 -12.80
N TRP A 284 2.69 8.50 -13.12
CA TRP A 284 2.72 7.23 -12.38
C TRP A 284 3.14 7.44 -10.93
N LEU A 285 4.16 8.27 -10.72
CA LEU A 285 4.62 8.70 -9.41
C LEU A 285 3.55 9.46 -8.62
N GLU A 286 2.83 10.40 -9.26
CA GLU A 286 1.66 11.05 -8.63
C GLU A 286 0.63 10.02 -8.18
N LYS A 287 0.25 9.08 -9.06
CA LYS A 287 -0.75 8.06 -8.72
C LYS A 287 -0.29 7.14 -7.62
N LEU A 288 0.99 6.80 -7.56
CA LEU A 288 1.56 6.04 -6.46
C LEU A 288 1.46 6.80 -5.14
N ALA A 289 1.89 8.07 -5.10
CA ALA A 289 1.86 8.87 -3.88
C ALA A 289 0.42 9.09 -3.38
N VAL A 290 -0.52 9.42 -4.27
CA VAL A 290 -1.94 9.60 -3.95
C VAL A 290 -2.56 8.29 -3.44
N TYR A 291 -2.21 7.16 -4.07
CA TYR A 291 -2.66 5.84 -3.62
C TYR A 291 -2.17 5.53 -2.21
N LEU A 292 -0.87 5.69 -1.93
CA LEU A 292 -0.29 5.41 -0.61
C LEU A 292 -0.88 6.31 0.48
N VAL A 293 -1.09 7.61 0.19
CA VAL A 293 -1.77 8.52 1.13
C VAL A 293 -3.20 8.06 1.42
N TYR A 294 -3.97 7.71 0.38
CA TYR A 294 -5.33 7.27 0.59
C TYR A 294 -5.40 5.95 1.38
N MET A 295 -4.52 5.00 1.04
CA MET A 295 -4.46 3.66 1.62
C MET A 295 -3.96 3.65 3.08
N CYS A 296 -2.98 4.48 3.42
CA CYS A 296 -2.25 4.37 4.70
C CYS A 296 -2.57 5.52 5.66
N LEU A 297 -2.65 6.77 5.17
CA LEU A 297 -2.64 7.95 6.06
C LEU A 297 -3.84 8.04 7.01
N ALA A 298 -4.94 7.35 6.71
CA ALA A 298 -6.12 7.35 7.58
C ALA A 298 -5.83 6.73 8.95
N ARG A 299 -4.92 5.76 9.00
CA ARG A 299 -4.63 4.93 10.18
C ARG A 299 -3.99 5.73 11.31
N CYS A 300 -3.41 6.89 11.03
CA CYS A 300 -2.89 7.77 12.07
C CYS A 300 -3.97 8.38 12.98
N VAL A 301 -5.27 8.20 12.66
CA VAL A 301 -6.36 8.54 13.58
C VAL A 301 -6.18 7.81 14.91
N ASP A 302 -5.69 6.57 14.86
CA ASP A 302 -5.29 5.82 16.04
C ASP A 302 -3.95 6.36 16.54
N GLY A 303 -3.98 7.05 17.69
CA GLY A 303 -2.78 7.58 18.33
C GLY A 303 -2.28 8.93 17.80
N MET A 304 -2.95 9.52 16.80
CA MET A 304 -2.67 10.87 16.30
C MET A 304 -1.21 11.07 15.83
N ASP A 305 -0.59 10.03 15.27
CA ASP A 305 0.79 10.04 14.75
C ASP A 305 0.84 10.31 13.24
N PHE A 306 0.37 11.51 12.87
CA PHE A 306 0.27 11.96 11.49
C PHE A 306 1.62 12.03 10.78
N LEU A 307 2.67 12.52 11.46
CA LEU A 307 3.99 12.66 10.85
C LEU A 307 4.63 11.29 10.62
N ASN A 308 4.55 10.35 11.56
CA ASN A 308 5.16 9.04 11.34
C ASN A 308 4.50 8.28 10.19
N GLU A 309 3.18 8.37 10.06
CA GLU A 309 2.45 7.75 8.95
C GLU A 309 2.84 8.38 7.60
N VAL A 310 3.04 9.71 7.54
CA VAL A 310 3.59 10.37 6.34
C VAL A 310 5.03 9.93 6.04
N LYS A 311 5.87 9.74 7.07
CA LYS A 311 7.23 9.21 6.89
C LYS A 311 7.18 7.80 6.32
N PHE A 312 6.31 6.93 6.85
CA PHE A 312 6.07 5.59 6.31
C PHE A 312 5.64 5.65 4.83
N ILE A 313 4.69 6.51 4.47
CA ILE A 313 4.25 6.69 3.08
C ILE A 313 5.41 7.10 2.16
N VAL A 314 6.25 8.05 2.58
CA VAL A 314 7.39 8.49 1.77
C VAL A 314 8.46 7.41 1.66
N THR A 315 8.78 6.72 2.76
CA THR A 315 9.70 5.57 2.75
C THR A 315 9.21 4.47 1.82
N SER A 316 7.91 4.17 1.84
CA SER A 316 7.24 3.21 0.95
C SER A 316 7.35 3.63 -0.51
N TYR A 317 7.06 4.89 -0.78
CA TYR A 317 7.18 5.50 -2.11
C TYR A 317 8.62 5.46 -2.67
N GLU A 318 9.64 5.64 -1.81
CA GLU A 318 11.04 5.50 -2.21
C GLU A 318 11.46 4.05 -2.41
N MET A 319 11.03 3.13 -1.54
CA MET A 319 11.34 1.70 -1.69
C MET A 319 10.77 1.14 -3.00
N ILE A 320 9.53 1.49 -3.33
CA ILE A 320 8.93 1.09 -4.62
C ILE A 320 9.77 1.63 -5.77
N GLN A 321 10.20 2.90 -5.73
CA GLN A 321 11.06 3.43 -6.79
C GLN A 321 12.44 2.75 -6.88
N ASP A 322 13.03 2.30 -5.77
CA ASP A 322 14.26 1.50 -5.81
C ASP A 322 14.04 0.18 -6.55
N MET A 323 12.91 -0.49 -6.27
CA MET A 323 12.48 -1.71 -6.99
C MET A 323 12.23 -1.41 -8.46
N GLU A 324 11.62 -0.28 -8.79
CA GLU A 324 11.40 0.14 -10.18
C GLU A 324 12.70 0.45 -10.91
N CYS A 325 13.65 1.11 -10.26
CA CYS A 325 14.96 1.38 -10.82
C CYS A 325 15.69 0.08 -11.18
N PHE A 326 15.62 -0.91 -10.28
CA PHE A 326 16.13 -2.26 -10.53
C PHE A 326 15.43 -2.93 -11.72
N SER A 327 14.09 -2.91 -11.73
CA SER A 327 13.28 -3.47 -12.82
C SER A 327 13.63 -2.83 -14.17
N PHE A 328 13.66 -1.49 -14.22
CA PHE A 328 14.03 -0.70 -15.39
C PHE A 328 15.44 -1.06 -15.92
N ALA A 329 16.42 -1.18 -15.03
CA ALA A 329 17.78 -1.53 -15.40
C ALA A 329 17.88 -2.92 -16.07
N GLY A 330 17.03 -3.87 -15.65
CA GLY A 330 16.92 -5.20 -16.26
C GLY A 330 16.24 -5.23 -17.63
N LYS A 331 15.45 -4.21 -17.98
CA LYS A 331 14.55 -4.21 -19.15
C LYS A 331 15.14 -3.64 -20.44
N GLN A 332 16.38 -3.16 -20.43
CA GLN A 332 17.13 -2.71 -21.62
C GLN A 332 16.35 -1.75 -22.57
N GLY A 333 15.49 -0.90 -22.01
CA GLY A 333 14.70 0.09 -22.77
C GLY A 333 13.27 -0.33 -23.14
N MET A 334 12.80 -1.51 -22.74
CA MET A 334 11.41 -1.96 -22.87
C MET A 334 10.71 -1.93 -21.51
N TYR A 335 10.56 -0.74 -20.94
CA TYR A 335 9.89 -0.52 -19.66
C TYR A 335 8.67 0.36 -19.89
N ASP A 336 7.54 0.01 -19.29
CA ASP A 336 6.25 0.69 -19.44
C ASP A 336 5.42 0.67 -18.15
N LEU A 337 4.14 1.05 -18.26
CA LEU A 337 3.22 1.13 -17.12
C LEU A 337 2.89 -0.24 -16.52
N GLU A 338 2.90 -1.32 -17.32
CA GLU A 338 2.62 -2.66 -16.82
C GLU A 338 3.76 -3.12 -15.92
N ASP A 339 5.00 -2.83 -16.30
CA ASP A 339 6.19 -3.07 -15.48
C ASP A 339 6.17 -2.28 -14.16
N PHE A 340 5.80 -0.99 -14.22
CA PHE A 340 5.63 -0.16 -13.03
C PHE A 340 4.53 -0.70 -12.11
N SER A 341 3.36 -1.02 -12.67
CA SER A 341 2.26 -1.58 -11.89
C SER A 341 2.62 -2.94 -11.28
N TYR A 342 3.48 -3.72 -11.93
CA TYR A 342 3.91 -5.05 -11.46
C TYR A 342 4.80 -4.97 -10.22
N MET A 343 5.78 -4.06 -10.18
CA MET A 343 6.66 -3.88 -9.02
C MET A 343 5.91 -3.29 -7.82
N ALA A 344 5.09 -2.26 -8.04
CA ALA A 344 4.23 -1.69 -7.00
C ALA A 344 3.26 -2.74 -6.42
N ARG A 345 2.76 -3.67 -7.24
CA ARG A 345 1.95 -4.81 -6.79
C ARG A 345 2.72 -5.77 -5.88
N ILE A 346 3.97 -6.09 -6.21
CA ILE A 346 4.82 -6.96 -5.38
C ILE A 346 4.99 -6.33 -4.00
N TYR A 347 5.30 -5.03 -3.95
CA TYR A 347 5.38 -4.28 -2.70
C TYR A 347 4.06 -4.34 -1.91
N ALA A 348 2.93 -4.02 -2.56
CA ALA A 348 1.63 -3.97 -1.90
C ALA A 348 1.24 -5.31 -1.30
N LYS A 349 1.52 -6.42 -1.99
CA LYS A 349 1.28 -7.78 -1.48
C LYS A 349 2.06 -8.07 -0.21
N GLU A 350 3.32 -7.63 -0.16
CA GLU A 350 4.22 -7.90 0.96
C GLU A 350 3.90 -7.04 2.19
N VAL A 351 3.61 -5.76 1.96
CA VAL A 351 3.51 -4.78 3.04
C VAL A 351 2.07 -4.58 3.50
N GLU A 352 1.11 -4.41 2.59
CA GLU A 352 -0.24 -3.97 2.97
C GLU A 352 -1.12 -5.07 3.60
N HIS A 353 -0.72 -6.34 3.47
CA HIS A 353 -1.48 -7.51 3.91
C HIS A 353 -0.86 -8.20 5.13
N SER A 354 0.17 -7.63 5.75
CA SER A 354 0.76 -8.12 7.00
C SER A 354 0.82 -7.00 8.03
N GLN A 355 0.04 -7.16 9.11
CA GLN A 355 0.02 -6.21 10.20
C GLN A 355 1.38 -6.12 10.90
N ASP A 356 2.09 -7.25 11.02
CA ASP A 356 3.44 -7.29 11.61
C ASP A 356 4.44 -6.50 10.75
N ASN A 357 4.38 -6.65 9.43
CA ASN A 357 5.23 -5.87 8.51
C ASN A 357 4.91 -4.36 8.60
N LEU A 358 3.63 -3.98 8.69
CA LEU A 358 3.22 -2.59 8.87
C LEU A 358 3.73 -2.01 10.20
N CYS A 359 3.52 -2.73 11.31
CA CYS A 359 4.00 -2.33 12.63
C CYS A 359 5.52 -2.19 12.66
N PHE A 360 6.26 -3.16 12.12
CA PHE A 360 7.71 -3.11 12.04
C PHE A 360 8.20 -1.89 11.26
N LEU A 361 7.63 -1.60 10.08
CA LEU A 361 8.03 -0.44 9.29
C LEU A 361 7.65 0.89 9.94
N ALA A 362 6.52 0.94 10.66
CA ALA A 362 6.12 2.11 11.44
C ALA A 362 7.10 2.38 12.59
N GLU A 363 7.58 1.35 13.27
CA GLU A 363 8.64 1.46 14.29
C GLU A 363 9.97 1.92 13.68
N GLU A 364 10.38 1.33 12.56
CA GLU A 364 11.59 1.75 11.86
C GLU A 364 11.53 3.25 11.50
N CYS A 365 10.38 3.76 11.07
CA CYS A 365 10.18 5.18 10.76
C CYS A 365 10.36 6.11 11.98
N LEU A 366 10.23 5.61 13.20
CA LEU A 366 10.49 6.37 14.42
C LEU A 366 11.99 6.44 14.77
N PHE A 367 12.75 5.37 14.50
CA PHE A 367 14.10 5.19 15.07
C PHE A 367 15.25 5.21 14.06
N GLU A 368 15.03 4.87 12.80
CA GLU A 368 16.10 4.80 11.80
C GLU A 368 16.41 6.20 11.23
N GLU A 369 17.69 6.60 11.29
CA GLU A 369 18.17 7.91 10.83
C GLU A 369 17.88 8.17 9.34
N ALA A 370 17.81 7.10 8.53
CA ALA A 370 17.46 7.17 7.12
C ALA A 370 16.02 7.62 6.86
N TYR A 371 15.13 7.50 7.85
CA TYR A 371 13.72 7.90 7.76
C TYR A 371 13.43 9.22 8.45
N GLU A 372 14.43 9.90 9.02
CA GLU A 372 14.25 11.28 9.49
C GLU A 372 13.85 12.22 8.34
N LEU A 373 13.13 13.31 8.68
CA LEU A 373 12.68 14.32 7.72
C LEU A 373 13.81 14.83 6.80
N SER A 374 15.02 15.00 7.34
CA SER A 374 16.17 15.48 6.56
C SER A 374 16.65 14.44 5.53
N SER A 375 16.61 13.15 5.87
CA SER A 375 16.99 12.03 5.02
C SER A 375 15.93 11.74 3.96
N LEU A 376 14.64 11.77 4.32
CA LEU A 376 13.54 11.67 3.36
C LEU A 376 13.55 12.84 2.38
N ALA A 377 13.73 14.07 2.88
CA ALA A 377 13.87 15.24 2.01
C ALA A 377 15.09 15.12 1.09
N ARG A 378 16.18 14.52 1.56
CA ARG A 378 17.37 14.25 0.74
C ARG A 378 17.08 13.27 -0.39
N GLY A 379 16.41 12.15 -0.10
CA GLY A 379 16.02 11.16 -1.11
C GLY A 379 15.08 11.74 -2.16
N ILE A 380 14.08 12.53 -1.75
CA ILE A 380 13.19 13.26 -2.67
C ILE A 380 13.92 14.36 -3.44
N GLN A 381 14.90 15.08 -2.88
CA GLN A 381 15.62 16.12 -3.64
C GLN A 381 16.61 15.57 -4.67
N GLU A 382 17.20 14.40 -4.42
CA GLU A 382 18.00 13.71 -5.44
C GLU A 382 17.15 13.38 -6.69
N MET A 383 15.83 13.28 -6.53
CA MET A 383 14.89 13.17 -7.65
C MET A 383 14.80 14.46 -8.50
N GLU A 384 15.02 15.64 -7.89
CA GLU A 384 14.96 16.97 -8.55
C GLU A 384 16.26 17.31 -9.31
N LYS A 385 17.43 17.01 -8.72
CA LYS A 385 18.77 17.47 -9.17
C LYS A 385 19.28 16.90 -10.51
N VAL A 386 18.56 15.98 -11.16
CA VAL A 386 18.98 15.36 -12.43
C VAL A 386 19.03 16.34 -13.63
N GLU A 387 18.63 17.61 -13.45
CA GLU A 387 18.76 18.65 -14.49
C GLU A 387 19.73 19.79 -14.14
N LYS A 388 20.93 19.71 -14.74
CA LYS A 388 21.66 20.82 -15.37
C LYS A 388 22.84 20.23 -16.16
N ASN A 389 22.57 19.48 -17.21
CA ASN A 389 23.52 19.34 -18.31
C ASN A 389 22.76 19.57 -19.60
N SER A 390 23.00 20.78 -20.12
CA SER A 390 22.61 21.35 -21.41
C SER A 390 22.95 20.48 -22.62
#